data_AF-A0A522VCS9-F1
#
_entry.id   AF-A0A522VCS9-F1
#
_cell.length_a   1.000
_cell.length_b   1.000
_cell.length_c   1.000
_cell.angle_alpha   90.00
_cell.angle_beta   90.00
_cell.angle_gamma   90.00
#
_symmetry.space_group_name_H-M   'P 1'
#
loop_
_entity.id
_entity.type
_entity.pdbx_description
1 polymer ?
#
loop_
_entity_poly.entity_id
_entity_poly.type
_entity_poly.pdbx_seq_one_letter_code
_entity_poly.pdbx_strand_id
1 'polypeptide(L)'
;MHTCCKPVKDFLDYGRELHGEIQAFYDTLSEQSDKERVRMLLDYLSRHEKTMEESLHRFEQVTRQSILAVWLEHVPRLSIQEIIDECGIKAGATLDDVLAIALKFDAAMIKLYRDVAENAKDARVKEVFNNIADMEVSEDNKLLRSVSMLREM
;
A
#
# COMPACT_ATOMS: atom_id res chain seq x y z
N MET A 1 20.92 0.89 12.56
CA MET A 1 19.49 1.26 12.69
C MET A 1 19.39 2.76 12.43
N HIS A 2 19.07 3.16 11.20
CA HIS A 2 18.87 4.58 10.86
C HIS A 2 17.38 4.87 10.86
N THR A 3 16.83 5.08 12.04
CA THR A 3 15.47 5.63 12.18
C THR A 3 15.58 7.11 11.83
N CYS A 4 15.15 7.47 10.62
CA CYS A 4 15.15 8.88 10.20
C CYS A 4 13.87 9.53 10.72
N CYS A 5 14.00 10.58 11.54
CA CYS A 5 12.86 11.39 11.91
C CYS A 5 12.37 12.16 10.68
N LYS A 6 11.06 12.15 10.44
CA LYS A 6 10.42 12.95 9.40
C LYS A 6 9.06 13.45 9.87
N PRO A 7 8.55 14.58 9.38
CA PRO A 7 7.22 15.06 9.71
C PRO A 7 6.15 14.10 9.16
N VAL A 8 4.95 14.13 9.75
CA VAL A 8 3.79 13.34 9.30
C VAL A 8 3.54 13.54 7.82
N LYS A 9 3.64 14.77 7.30
CA LYS A 9 3.52 15.07 5.88
C LYS A 9 4.47 14.23 5.02
N ASP A 10 5.77 14.26 5.32
CA ASP A 10 6.79 13.53 4.56
C ASP A 10 6.60 12.01 4.67
N PHE A 11 5.95 11.53 5.73
CA PHE A 11 5.58 10.13 5.85
C PHE A 11 4.34 9.76 5.03
N LEU A 12 3.36 10.65 4.92
CA LEU A 12 2.23 10.46 3.99
C LEU A 12 2.71 10.49 2.53
N ASP A 13 3.63 11.39 2.19
CA ASP A 13 4.28 11.43 0.87
C ASP A 13 5.04 10.12 0.61
N TYR A 14 5.74 9.58 1.61
CA TYR A 14 6.38 8.26 1.52
C TYR A 14 5.37 7.11 1.30
N GLY A 15 4.23 7.13 1.99
CA GLY A 15 3.15 6.15 1.76
C GLY A 15 2.63 6.20 0.31
N ARG A 16 2.49 7.40 -0.26
CA ARG A 16 2.08 7.58 -1.66
C ARG A 16 3.13 7.05 -2.63
N GLU A 17 4.42 7.30 -2.37
CA GLU A 17 5.52 6.75 -3.18
C GLU A 17 5.47 5.22 -3.20
N LEU A 18 5.22 4.58 -2.06
CA LEU A 18 5.09 3.11 -1.98
C LEU A 18 3.94 2.57 -2.83
N HIS A 19 2.74 3.17 -2.76
CA HIS A 19 1.63 2.78 -3.63
C HIS A 19 1.95 2.98 -5.12
N GLY A 20 2.66 4.06 -5.47
CA GLY A 20 3.13 4.31 -6.83
C GLY A 20 4.14 3.26 -7.32
N GLU A 21 5.05 2.80 -6.46
CA GLU A 21 5.98 1.71 -6.77
C GLU A 21 5.24 0.39 -7.01
N ILE A 22 4.26 0.06 -6.17
CA ILE A 22 3.43 -1.14 -6.32
C ILE A 22 2.60 -1.08 -7.62
N GLN A 23 2.00 0.09 -7.91
CA GLN A 23 1.27 0.31 -9.16
C GLN A 23 2.16 0.06 -10.39
N ALA A 24 3.35 0.68 -10.42
CA ALA A 24 4.29 0.53 -11.53
C ALA A 24 4.76 -0.92 -11.72
N PHE A 25 4.89 -1.66 -10.61
CA PHE A 25 5.17 -3.08 -10.64
C PHE A 25 4.03 -3.90 -11.27
N TYR A 26 2.77 -3.63 -10.91
CA TYR A 26 1.63 -4.31 -11.54
C TYR A 26 1.50 -3.99 -13.03
N ASP A 27 1.69 -2.72 -13.42
CA ASP A 27 1.66 -2.30 -14.83
C ASP A 27 2.73 -3.05 -15.64
N THR A 28 3.96 -3.12 -15.11
CA THR A 28 5.07 -3.85 -15.74
C THR A 28 4.76 -5.34 -15.88
N LEU A 29 4.16 -5.96 -14.85
CA LEU A 29 3.81 -7.38 -14.89
C LEU A 29 2.64 -7.65 -15.87
N SER A 30 1.72 -6.69 -16.03
CA SER A 30 0.60 -6.79 -16.97
C SER A 30 1.11 -6.77 -18.41
N GLU A 31 2.07 -5.89 -18.73
CA GLU A 31 2.72 -5.81 -20.04
C GLU A 31 3.48 -7.10 -20.42
N GLN A 32 4.01 -7.82 -19.44
CA GLN A 32 4.77 -9.06 -19.64
C GLN A 32 3.90 -10.32 -19.64
N SER A 33 2.59 -10.21 -19.37
CA SER A 33 1.70 -11.35 -19.23
C SER A 33 0.87 -11.58 -20.49
N ASP A 34 0.97 -12.79 -21.04
CA ASP A 34 0.13 -13.24 -22.17
C ASP A 34 -1.24 -13.79 -21.73
N LYS A 35 -1.48 -13.89 -20.41
CA LYS A 35 -2.69 -14.49 -19.86
C LYS A 35 -3.73 -13.39 -19.57
N GLU A 36 -4.80 -13.36 -20.35
CA GLU A 36 -5.88 -12.35 -20.24
C GLU A 36 -6.38 -12.16 -18.80
N ARG A 37 -6.71 -13.25 -18.09
CA ARG A 37 -7.21 -13.19 -16.71
C ARG A 37 -6.20 -12.60 -15.74
N VAL A 38 -4.90 -12.84 -15.96
CA VAL A 38 -3.84 -12.27 -15.12
C VAL A 38 -3.72 -10.78 -15.39
N ARG A 39 -3.78 -10.34 -16.66
CA ARG A 39 -3.81 -8.91 -17.00
C ARG A 39 -5.01 -8.20 -16.38
N MET A 40 -6.20 -8.78 -16.48
CA MET A 40 -7.41 -8.20 -15.85
C MET A 40 -7.25 -8.01 -14.33
N LEU A 41 -6.62 -8.97 -13.65
CA LEU A 41 -6.33 -8.85 -12.22
C LEU A 41 -5.28 -7.76 -11.96
N LEU A 42 -4.20 -7.72 -12.73
CA LEU A 42 -3.13 -6.72 -12.57
C LEU A 42 -3.63 -5.29 -12.84
N ASP A 43 -4.47 -5.10 -13.86
CA ASP A 43 -5.08 -3.81 -14.16
C ASP A 43 -6.09 -3.39 -13.09
N TYR A 44 -6.76 -4.35 -12.44
CA TYR A 44 -7.61 -4.09 -11.28
C TYR A 44 -6.77 -3.66 -10.07
N LEU A 45 -5.67 -4.36 -9.79
CA LEU A 45 -4.73 -4.04 -8.70
C LEU A 45 -4.05 -2.68 -8.90
N SER A 46 -3.57 -2.37 -10.11
CA SER A 46 -3.00 -1.06 -10.44
C SER A 46 -3.97 0.10 -10.15
N ARG A 47 -5.26 -0.06 -10.50
CA ARG A 47 -6.30 0.94 -10.18
C ARG A 47 -6.59 1.03 -8.69
N HIS A 48 -6.49 -0.08 -7.96
CA HIS A 48 -6.63 -0.11 -6.51
C HIS A 48 -5.51 0.71 -5.84
N GLU A 49 -4.25 0.48 -6.20
CA GLU A 49 -3.11 1.27 -5.65
C GLU A 49 -3.25 2.76 -5.93
N LYS A 50 -3.67 3.11 -7.14
CA LYS A 50 -3.95 4.52 -7.49
C LYS A 50 -5.05 5.12 -6.60
N THR A 51 -6.09 4.35 -6.29
CA THR A 51 -7.17 4.80 -5.39
C THR A 51 -6.64 5.04 -3.98
N MET A 52 -5.69 4.22 -3.52
CA MET A 52 -5.03 4.38 -2.23
C MET A 52 -4.13 5.62 -2.19
N GLU A 53 -3.31 5.82 -3.22
CA GLU A 53 -2.47 7.02 -3.37
C GLU A 53 -3.32 8.31 -3.35
N GLU A 54 -4.41 8.35 -4.10
CA GLU A 54 -5.34 9.48 -4.13
C GLU A 54 -6.04 9.69 -2.78
N SER A 55 -6.34 8.61 -2.05
CA SER A 55 -6.95 8.69 -0.73
C SER A 55 -6.00 9.30 0.29
N LEU A 56 -4.73 8.91 0.28
CA LEU A 56 -3.69 9.53 1.11
C LEU A 56 -3.52 11.02 0.78
N HIS A 57 -3.55 11.38 -0.51
CA HIS A 57 -3.47 12.78 -0.91
C HIS A 57 -4.68 13.58 -0.39
N ARG A 58 -5.90 13.03 -0.46
CA ARG A 58 -7.09 13.66 0.16
C ARG A 58 -6.94 13.77 1.67
N PHE A 59 -6.42 12.75 2.35
CA PHE A 59 -6.16 12.77 3.79
C PHE A 59 -5.21 13.91 4.17
N GLU A 60 -4.14 14.12 3.42
CA GLU A 60 -3.22 15.24 3.63
C GLU A 60 -3.96 16.59 3.55
N GLN A 61 -4.81 16.78 2.54
CA GLN A 61 -5.55 18.02 2.33
C GLN A 61 -6.56 18.34 3.44
N VAL A 62 -7.22 17.32 4.01
CA VAL A 62 -8.23 17.50 5.07
C VAL A 62 -7.62 17.49 6.48
N THR A 63 -6.37 17.04 6.61
CA THR A 63 -5.66 16.99 7.89
C THR A 63 -5.16 18.39 8.27
N ARG A 64 -5.31 18.75 9.55
CA ARG A 64 -4.84 20.05 10.06
C ARG A 64 -3.32 20.17 9.91
N GLN A 65 -2.83 21.32 9.42
CA GLN A 65 -1.38 21.57 9.28
C GLN A 65 -0.59 21.35 10.58
N SER A 66 -1.21 21.62 11.74
CA SER A 66 -0.59 21.37 13.04
C SER A 66 -0.27 19.89 13.31
N ILE A 67 -0.98 18.96 12.66
CA ILE A 67 -0.75 17.51 12.74
C ILE A 67 0.31 17.10 11.69
N LEU A 68 0.20 17.63 10.47
CA LEU A 68 1.16 17.38 9.39
C LEU A 68 2.60 17.77 9.76
N ALA A 69 2.75 18.82 10.55
CA ALA A 69 4.04 19.31 11.04
C ALA A 69 4.59 18.54 12.26
N VAL A 70 3.86 17.56 12.81
CA VAL A 70 4.35 16.74 13.93
C VAL A 70 5.46 15.82 13.43
N TRP A 71 6.54 15.72 14.19
CA TRP A 71 7.67 14.86 13.85
C TRP A 71 7.45 13.44 14.37
N LEU A 72 7.65 12.47 13.49
CA LEU A 72 7.67 11.06 13.84
C LEU A 72 9.10 10.68 14.26
N GLU A 73 9.26 10.26 15.52
CA GLU A 73 10.54 9.84 16.06
C GLU A 73 10.95 8.45 15.56
N HIS A 74 9.96 7.57 15.36
CA HIS A 74 10.15 6.23 14.83
C HIS A 74 9.38 6.04 13.52
N VAL A 75 10.13 5.94 12.42
CA VAL A 75 9.57 5.74 11.09
C VAL A 75 10.07 4.40 10.55
N PRO A 76 9.19 3.38 10.46
CA PRO A 76 9.54 2.13 9.82
C PRO A 76 9.84 2.36 8.34
N ARG A 77 10.76 1.57 7.79
CA ARG A 77 11.01 1.50 6.35
C ARG A 77 10.36 0.25 5.80
N LEU A 78 9.72 0.42 4.66
CA LEU A 78 9.25 -0.65 3.81
C LEU A 78 10.01 -0.60 2.48
N SER A 79 10.43 -1.77 1.99
CA SER A 79 11.04 -1.92 0.68
C SER A 79 10.12 -2.78 -0.18
N ILE A 80 9.49 -2.16 -1.18
CA ILE A 80 8.65 -2.88 -2.14
C ILE A 80 9.51 -3.90 -2.91
N GLN A 81 10.74 -3.53 -3.26
CA GLN A 81 11.67 -4.43 -3.94
C GLN A 81 12.00 -5.68 -3.13
N GLU A 82 12.19 -5.57 -1.80
CA GLU A 82 12.46 -6.75 -0.96
C GLU A 82 11.27 -7.72 -0.98
N ILE A 83 10.03 -7.21 -0.93
CA ILE A 83 8.83 -8.05 -1.05
C ILE A 83 8.74 -8.73 -2.42
N ILE A 84 9.06 -8.00 -3.49
CA ILE A 84 9.08 -8.55 -4.86
C ILE A 84 10.09 -9.70 -4.94
N ASP A 85 11.31 -9.47 -4.44
CA ASP A 85 12.40 -10.46 -4.47
C ASP A 85 12.05 -11.71 -3.64
N GLU A 86 11.45 -11.54 -2.47
CA GLU A 86 10.98 -12.64 -1.60
C GLU A 86 9.85 -13.47 -2.24
N CYS A 87 8.96 -12.83 -2.99
CA CYS A 87 7.90 -13.51 -3.71
C CYS A 87 8.40 -14.26 -4.94
N GLY A 88 9.49 -13.77 -5.56
CA GLY A 88 10.11 -14.41 -6.72
C GLY A 88 9.16 -14.52 -7.92
N ILE A 89 8.26 -13.54 -8.10
CA ILE A 89 7.33 -13.53 -9.24
C ILE A 89 8.12 -13.42 -10.55
N LYS A 90 7.71 -14.16 -11.58
CA LYS A 90 8.40 -14.24 -12.88
C LYS A 90 7.41 -14.13 -14.03
N ALA A 91 7.96 -13.95 -15.24
CA ALA A 91 7.22 -14.11 -16.49
C ALA A 91 6.45 -15.45 -16.47
N GLY A 92 5.13 -15.36 -16.67
CA GLY A 92 4.23 -16.51 -16.58
C GLY A 92 3.52 -16.70 -15.23
N ALA A 93 3.57 -15.71 -14.32
CA ALA A 93 2.82 -15.69 -13.07
C ALA A 93 1.38 -16.20 -13.22
N THR A 94 0.93 -16.96 -12.23
CA THR A 94 -0.47 -17.37 -12.12
C THR A 94 -1.30 -16.31 -11.41
N LEU A 95 -2.62 -16.44 -11.50
CA LEU A 95 -3.54 -15.58 -10.76
C LEU A 95 -3.28 -15.67 -9.24
N ASP A 96 -2.97 -16.86 -8.75
CA ASP A 96 -2.68 -17.10 -7.34
C ASP A 96 -1.35 -16.49 -6.91
N ASP A 97 -0.33 -16.49 -7.77
CA ASP A 97 0.95 -15.80 -7.50
C ASP A 97 0.75 -14.28 -7.38
N VAL A 98 -0.04 -13.71 -8.29
CA VAL A 98 -0.39 -12.28 -8.28
C VAL A 98 -1.20 -11.91 -7.04
N LEU A 99 -2.17 -12.74 -6.66
CA LEU A 99 -2.95 -12.52 -5.45
C LEU A 99 -2.08 -12.63 -4.19
N ALA A 100 -1.16 -13.59 -4.15
CA ALA A 100 -0.28 -13.79 -3.00
C ALA A 100 0.65 -12.59 -2.78
N ILE A 101 1.19 -11.99 -3.84
CA ILE A 101 2.02 -10.78 -3.70
C ILE A 101 1.19 -9.55 -3.32
N ALA A 102 -0.03 -9.39 -3.88
CA ALA A 102 -0.92 -8.30 -3.50
C ALA A 102 -1.22 -8.30 -2.00
N LEU A 103 -1.62 -9.45 -1.45
CA LEU A 103 -1.89 -9.58 -0.01
C LEU A 103 -0.67 -9.32 0.87
N LYS A 104 0.54 -9.58 0.36
CA LYS A 104 1.77 -9.26 1.08
C LYS A 104 2.05 -7.76 1.10
N PHE A 105 1.80 -7.06 0.00
CA PHE A 105 1.91 -5.61 -0.03
C PHE A 105 0.91 -4.97 0.93
N ASP A 106 -0.37 -5.35 0.85
CA ASP A 106 -1.43 -4.82 1.71
C ASP A 106 -1.12 -5.06 3.19
N ALA A 107 -0.73 -6.29 3.55
CA ALA A 107 -0.34 -6.60 4.92
C ALA A 107 0.87 -5.79 5.39
N ALA A 108 1.86 -5.54 4.52
CA ALA A 108 3.02 -4.73 4.85
C ALA A 108 2.67 -3.24 5.03
N MET A 109 1.78 -2.71 4.19
CA MET A 109 1.27 -1.33 4.28
C MET A 109 0.42 -1.13 5.55
N ILE A 110 -0.51 -2.04 5.84
CA ILE A 110 -1.29 -2.02 7.09
C ILE A 110 -0.36 -2.01 8.30
N LYS A 111 0.65 -2.89 8.30
CA LYS A 111 1.61 -2.96 9.40
C LYS A 111 2.42 -1.67 9.52
N LEU A 112 2.89 -1.13 8.40
CA LEU A 112 3.63 0.13 8.36
C LEU A 112 2.85 1.27 9.04
N TYR A 113 1.56 1.44 8.72
CA TYR A 113 0.73 2.48 9.32
C TYR A 113 0.42 2.22 10.80
N ARG A 114 0.14 0.96 11.17
CA ARG A 114 -0.09 0.59 12.58
C ARG A 114 1.15 0.82 13.44
N ASP A 115 2.33 0.46 12.94
CA ASP A 115 3.60 0.67 13.64
C ASP A 115 3.83 2.18 13.93
N VAL A 116 3.49 3.07 12.98
CA VAL A 116 3.56 4.52 13.21
C VAL A 116 2.53 4.98 14.24
N ALA A 117 1.29 4.48 14.18
CA ALA A 117 0.25 4.83 15.15
C ALA A 117 0.64 4.39 16.58
N GLU A 118 1.23 3.21 16.74
CA GLU A 118 1.66 2.68 18.03
C GLU A 118 2.79 3.51 18.66
N ASN A 119 3.76 3.93 17.83
CA ASN A 119 4.94 4.67 18.28
C ASN A 119 4.73 6.20 18.37
N ALA A 120 3.63 6.74 17.83
CA ALA A 120 3.34 8.17 17.92
C ALA A 120 3.05 8.58 19.38
N LYS A 121 3.52 9.76 19.79
CA LYS A 121 3.21 10.32 21.13
C LYS A 121 1.93 11.15 21.13
N ASP A 122 1.63 11.78 20.01
CA ASP A 122 0.44 12.63 19.84
C ASP A 122 -0.79 11.77 19.49
N ALA A 123 -1.82 11.83 20.33
CA ALA A 123 -3.05 11.06 20.13
C ALA A 123 -3.73 11.34 18.77
N ARG A 124 -3.60 12.57 18.25
CA ARG A 124 -4.17 12.95 16.95
C ARG A 124 -3.43 12.28 15.80
N VAL A 125 -2.11 12.11 15.94
CA VAL A 125 -1.29 11.38 14.97
C VAL A 125 -1.64 9.89 15.01
N LYS A 126 -1.86 9.32 16.20
CA LYS A 126 -2.35 7.93 16.33
C LYS A 126 -3.67 7.72 15.59
N GLU A 127 -4.62 8.63 15.80
CA GLU A 127 -5.93 8.57 15.17
C GLU A 127 -5.81 8.63 13.64
N VAL A 128 -5.01 9.55 13.10
CA VAL A 128 -4.78 9.65 11.64
C VAL A 128 -4.25 8.34 11.07
N PHE A 129 -3.20 7.76 11.66
CA PHE A 129 -2.61 6.55 11.10
C PHE A 129 -3.45 5.28 11.32
N ASN A 130 -4.24 5.21 12.40
CA ASN A 130 -5.23 4.14 12.55
C ASN A 130 -6.34 4.26 11.49
N ASN A 131 -6.82 5.47 11.20
CA ASN A 131 -7.83 5.68 10.16
C ASN A 131 -7.30 5.27 8.77
N ILE A 132 -6.02 5.54 8.48
CA ILE A 132 -5.38 5.09 7.23
C ILE A 132 -5.26 3.57 7.20
N ALA A 133 -4.79 2.95 8.29
CA ALA A 133 -4.69 1.49 8.37
C ALA A 133 -6.04 0.78 8.23
N ASP A 134 -7.11 1.35 8.81
CA ASP A 134 -8.46 0.80 8.71
C ASP A 134 -9.06 1.01 7.31
N MET A 135 -8.70 2.10 6.62
CA MET A 135 -9.01 2.30 5.20
C MET A 135 -8.35 1.22 4.33
N GLU A 136 -7.05 0.96 4.53
CA GLU A 136 -6.28 -0.09 3.85
C GLU A 136 -6.97 -1.46 4.01
N VAL A 137 -7.32 -1.83 5.25
CA VAL A 137 -8.06 -3.08 5.54
C VAL A 137 -9.41 -3.12 4.84
N SER A 138 -10.13 -1.99 4.79
CA SER A 138 -11.42 -1.95 4.10
C SER A 138 -11.28 -2.13 2.60
N GLU A 139 -10.22 -1.62 1.99
CA GLU A 139 -9.95 -1.73 0.56
C GLU A 139 -9.43 -3.14 0.19
N ASP A 140 -8.55 -3.74 1.00
CA ASP A 140 -8.13 -5.15 0.88
C ASP A 140 -9.33 -6.12 0.91
N ASN A 141 -10.28 -5.90 1.84
CA ASN A 141 -11.51 -6.70 1.88
C ASN A 141 -12.37 -6.56 0.60
N LYS A 142 -12.38 -5.39 -0.06
CA LYS A 142 -13.08 -5.19 -1.34
C LYS A 142 -12.33 -5.83 -2.50
N LEU A 143 -10.99 -5.75 -2.47
CA LEU A 143 -10.09 -6.42 -3.39
C LEU A 143 -10.36 -7.93 -3.39
N LEU A 144 -10.25 -8.57 -2.22
CA LEU A 144 -10.47 -10.01 -2.05
C LEU A 144 -11.81 -10.48 -2.62
N ARG A 145 -12.90 -9.76 -2.36
CA ARG A 145 -14.22 -10.08 -2.91
C ARG A 145 -14.25 -9.99 -4.44
N SER A 146 -13.63 -8.97 -5.00
CA SER A 146 -13.56 -8.77 -6.45
C SER A 146 -12.70 -9.84 -7.13
N VAL A 147 -11.60 -10.24 -6.51
CA VAL A 147 -10.75 -11.34 -7.01
C VAL A 147 -11.47 -12.69 -6.93
N SER A 148 -12.23 -12.96 -5.87
CA SER A 148 -13.06 -14.17 -5.80
C SER A 148 -14.03 -14.26 -6.97
N MET A 149 -14.71 -13.17 -7.32
CA MET A 149 -15.60 -13.12 -8.48
C MET A 149 -14.86 -13.38 -9.80
N LEU A 150 -13.65 -12.82 -9.97
CA LEU A 150 -12.82 -13.07 -11.16
C LEU A 150 -12.34 -14.53 -11.29
N ARG A 151 -12.14 -15.23 -10.16
CA ARG A 151 -11.73 -16.65 -10.15
C ARG A 151 -12.87 -17.59 -10.56
N GLU A 152 -14.12 -17.19 -10.33
CA GLU A 152 -15.31 -17.99 -10.64
C GLU A 152 -15.79 -17.85 -12.10
N MET A 153 -15.24 -16.89 -12.85
CA MET A 153 -15.48 -16.71 -14.30
C MET A 153 -14.62 -17.64 -15.16
#